data_AF-W5YUM4-F1
#
_entry.id   AF-W5YUM4-F1
#
_cell.length_a   1.000
_cell.length_b   1.000
_cell.length_c   1.000
_cell.angle_alpha   90.00
_cell.angle_beta   90.00
_cell.angle_gamma   90.00
#
_symmetry.space_group_name_H-M   'P 1'
#
loop_
_entity.id
_entity.type
_entity.pdbx_description
1 polymer ?
#
loop_
_entity_poly.entity_id
_entity_poly.type
_entity_poly.pdbx_seq_one_letter_code
_entity_poly.pdbx_strand_id
1 'polypeptide(L)'
;MAKYRRLWFLLIGIVGITFTLLGYFGAEVYREAPPIPDRVVTADGSLLMTEESILDGQTAWQSVGGMQLGSIWGHGAYQAPDWTADWLHRELQSWLELAAQEEYGQDWHSLSGQQQNALQYDLKTEYRNNTYEAATGTLHLSERRAAAIAQTADYYSRLFSDAPELQSTRENYAMKENTLPSAVRRGR
;
A
#
# COMPACT_ATOMS: atom_id res chain seq x y z
N MET A 1 44.65 -19.10 -23.91
CA MET A 1 43.21 -19.12 -24.28
C MET A 1 42.79 -20.26 -25.22
N ALA A 2 43.67 -20.80 -26.09
CA ALA A 2 43.29 -21.84 -27.07
C ALA A 2 42.70 -23.14 -26.45
N LYS A 3 43.23 -23.62 -25.31
CA LYS A 3 42.80 -24.88 -24.66
C LYS A 3 41.37 -24.85 -24.07
N TYR A 4 40.81 -23.66 -23.83
CA TYR A 4 39.47 -23.47 -23.24
C TYR A 4 38.54 -22.63 -24.11
N ARG A 5 38.85 -22.47 -25.40
CA ARG A 5 38.10 -21.60 -26.32
C ARG A 5 36.60 -21.94 -26.35
N ARG A 6 36.24 -23.22 -26.29
CA ARG A 6 34.84 -23.68 -26.23
C ARG A 6 34.14 -23.26 -24.94
N LEU A 7 34.82 -23.36 -23.79
CA LEU A 7 34.25 -22.96 -22.49
C LEU A 7 34.08 -21.43 -22.40
N TRP A 8 35.03 -20.67 -22.94
CA TRP A 8 34.92 -19.21 -23.01
C TRP A 8 33.75 -18.76 -23.89
N PHE A 9 33.56 -19.36 -25.06
CA PHE A 9 32.40 -19.05 -25.90
C PHE A 9 31.08 -19.48 -25.26
N LEU A 10 31.05 -20.61 -24.56
CA LEU A 10 29.86 -21.02 -23.80
C LEU A 10 29.52 -20.01 -22.70
N LEU A 11 30.51 -19.58 -21.91
CA LEU A 11 30.33 -18.56 -20.88
C LEU A 11 29.84 -17.24 -21.48
N ILE A 12 30.48 -16.75 -22.54
CA ILE A 12 30.08 -15.51 -23.22
C ILE A 12 28.66 -15.64 -23.79
N GLY A 13 28.31 -16.82 -24.35
CA GLY A 13 26.95 -17.09 -24.82
C GLY A 13 25.91 -17.06 -23.71
N ILE A 14 26.20 -17.70 -22.56
CA ILE A 14 25.32 -17.68 -21.38
C ILE A 14 25.14 -16.25 -20.88
N VAL A 15 26.25 -15.52 -20.65
CA VAL A 15 26.22 -14.13 -20.19
C VAL A 15 25.45 -13.25 -21.19
N GLY A 16 25.71 -13.38 -22.48
CA GLY A 16 25.00 -12.62 -23.52
C GLY A 16 23.49 -12.84 -23.48
N ILE A 17 23.05 -14.10 -23.37
CA ILE A 17 21.62 -14.45 -23.31
C ILE A 17 20.99 -13.96 -22.00
N THR A 18 21.62 -14.21 -20.85
CA THR A 18 21.03 -13.85 -19.55
C THR A 18 20.95 -12.34 -19.36
N PHE A 19 21.95 -11.58 -19.79
CA PHE A 19 21.89 -10.11 -19.75
C PHE A 19 20.88 -9.54 -20.75
N THR A 20 20.69 -10.19 -21.90
CA THR A 20 19.64 -9.78 -22.85
C THR A 20 18.25 -9.97 -22.23
N LEU A 21 18.01 -11.13 -21.61
CA LEU A 21 16.74 -11.40 -20.91
C LEU A 21 16.54 -10.43 -19.75
N LEU A 22 17.56 -10.20 -18.92
CA LEU A 22 17.49 -9.26 -17.81
C LEU A 22 17.19 -7.82 -18.28
N GLY A 23 17.84 -7.37 -19.36
CA GLY A 23 17.61 -6.04 -19.92
C GLY A 23 16.21 -5.89 -20.53
N TYR A 24 15.74 -6.92 -21.25
CA TYR A 24 14.40 -6.92 -21.83
C TYR A 24 13.32 -6.83 -20.76
N PHE A 25 13.34 -7.74 -19.77
CA PHE A 25 12.35 -7.72 -18.69
C PHE A 25 12.52 -6.52 -17.76
N GLY A 26 13.74 -6.00 -17.59
CA GLY A 26 13.96 -4.73 -16.90
C GLY A 26 13.22 -3.57 -17.57
N ALA A 27 13.25 -3.49 -18.90
CA ALA A 27 12.50 -2.47 -19.63
C ALA A 27 10.98 -2.65 -19.51
N GLU A 28 10.49 -3.90 -19.46
CA GLU A 28 9.08 -4.20 -19.25
C GLU A 28 8.61 -3.77 -17.85
N VAL A 29 9.41 -4.02 -16.81
CA VAL A 29 9.14 -3.54 -15.44
C VAL A 29 9.00 -2.02 -15.39
N TYR A 30 9.82 -1.26 -16.12
CA TYR A 30 9.70 0.20 -16.17
C TYR A 30 8.42 0.70 -16.87
N ARG A 31 7.88 -0.07 -17.83
CA ARG A 31 6.67 0.31 -18.58
C ARG A 31 5.39 -0.08 -17.88
N GLU A 32 5.39 -1.23 -17.22
CA GLU A 32 4.23 -1.84 -16.57
C GLU A 32 4.19 -1.57 -15.05
N ALA A 33 5.10 -0.73 -14.53
CA ALA A 33 5.08 -0.32 -13.14
C ALA A 33 3.74 0.37 -12.81
N PRO A 34 3.14 0.11 -11.64
CA PRO A 34 1.95 0.84 -11.20
C PRO A 34 2.22 2.35 -11.20
N PRO A 35 1.42 3.16 -11.92
CA PRO A 35 1.62 4.60 -11.96
C PRO A 35 1.30 5.21 -10.59
N ILE A 36 2.12 6.17 -10.16
CA ILE A 36 1.79 7.03 -9.02
C ILE A 36 0.89 8.15 -9.56
N PRO A 37 -0.35 8.30 -9.05
CA PRO A 37 -1.26 9.32 -9.57
C PRO A 37 -0.80 10.73 -9.19
N ASP A 38 -0.92 11.67 -10.13
CA ASP A 38 -0.68 13.11 -9.90
C ASP A 38 -1.56 13.63 -8.76
N ARG A 39 -2.82 13.18 -8.73
CA ARG A 39 -3.81 13.53 -7.71
C ARG A 39 -4.77 12.39 -7.42
N VAL A 40 -5.13 12.24 -6.15
CA VAL A 40 -6.20 11.37 -5.68
C VAL A 40 -7.32 12.26 -5.19
N VAL A 41 -8.52 12.09 -5.74
CA VAL A 41 -9.69 12.91 -5.42
C VAL A 41 -10.88 12.04 -5.03
N THR A 42 -11.75 12.58 -4.19
CA THR A 42 -13.08 12.01 -3.90
C THR A 42 -14.03 12.20 -5.09
N ALA A 43 -15.22 11.60 -5.00
CA ALA A 43 -16.25 11.71 -6.03
C ALA A 43 -16.80 13.13 -6.14
N ASP A 44 -16.81 13.89 -5.05
CA ASP A 44 -17.17 15.31 -5.03
C ASP A 44 -16.06 16.28 -5.51
N GLY A 45 -14.85 15.76 -5.79
CA GLY A 45 -13.71 16.53 -6.29
C GLY A 45 -12.78 17.08 -5.21
N SER A 46 -12.98 16.72 -3.94
CA SER A 46 -12.05 17.06 -2.86
C SER A 46 -10.71 16.35 -3.03
N LEU A 47 -9.61 17.10 -2.91
CA LEU A 47 -8.25 16.58 -3.03
C LEU A 47 -7.83 15.82 -1.76
N LEU A 48 -7.42 14.56 -1.91
CA LEU A 48 -6.94 13.72 -0.81
C LEU A 48 -5.41 13.65 -0.75
N MET A 49 -4.77 13.34 -1.87
CA MET A 49 -3.32 13.13 -1.97
C MET A 49 -2.81 13.64 -3.33
N THR A 50 -1.52 13.97 -3.39
CA THR A 50 -0.79 14.26 -4.63
C THR A 50 0.38 13.30 -4.80
N GLU A 51 0.93 13.21 -6.01
CA GLU A 51 2.17 12.47 -6.25
C GLU A 51 3.28 12.91 -5.28
N GLU A 52 3.45 14.23 -5.10
CA GLU A 52 4.42 14.81 -4.17
C GLU A 52 4.19 14.34 -2.74
N SER A 53 2.94 14.33 -2.25
CA SER A 53 2.67 13.87 -0.88
C SER A 53 2.98 12.38 -0.71
N ILE A 54 2.72 11.55 -1.73
CA ILE A 54 3.04 10.12 -1.70
C ILE A 54 4.56 9.90 -1.64
N LEU A 55 5.34 10.63 -2.44
CA LEU A 55 6.80 10.55 -2.45
C LEU A 55 7.43 11.10 -1.16
N ASP A 56 6.83 12.13 -0.57
CA ASP A 56 7.18 12.63 0.75
C ASP A 56 6.92 11.58 1.84
N GLY A 57 5.78 10.89 1.78
CA GLY A 57 5.44 9.75 2.63
C GLY A 57 6.45 8.61 2.50
N GLN A 58 6.87 8.28 1.28
CA GLN A 58 7.95 7.31 1.04
C GLN A 58 9.26 7.74 1.72
N THR A 59 9.61 9.02 1.64
CA THR A 59 10.80 9.57 2.31
C THR A 59 10.65 9.56 3.84
N ALA A 60 9.46 9.80 4.37
CA ALA A 60 9.14 9.64 5.79
C ALA A 60 9.30 8.19 6.26
N TRP A 61 8.78 7.22 5.52
CA TRP A 61 8.95 5.80 5.81
C TRP A 61 10.43 5.36 5.80
N GLN A 62 11.21 5.84 4.83
CA GLN A 62 12.66 5.57 4.80
C GLN A 62 13.37 6.12 6.05
N SER A 63 12.94 7.27 6.56
CA SER A 63 13.56 7.92 7.73
C SER A 63 13.36 7.17 9.05
N VAL A 64 12.33 6.32 9.14
CA VAL A 64 12.04 5.52 10.35
C VAL A 64 12.67 4.12 10.31
N GLY A 65 13.52 3.85 9.32
CA GLY A 65 14.22 2.58 9.13
C GLY A 65 13.73 1.78 7.92
N GLY A 66 12.64 2.22 7.26
CA GLY A 66 12.10 1.59 6.07
C GLY A 66 11.81 0.09 6.26
N MET A 67 12.44 -0.74 5.44
CA MET A 67 12.30 -2.20 5.47
C MET A 67 12.90 -2.86 6.72
N GLN A 68 13.60 -2.13 7.59
CA GLN A 68 14.10 -2.69 8.86
C GLN A 68 13.03 -2.71 9.96
N LEU A 69 11.95 -1.94 9.80
CA LEU A 69 10.87 -1.86 10.78
C LEU A 69 9.81 -2.96 10.55
N GLY A 70 9.35 -3.07 9.31
CA GLY A 70 8.40 -4.07 8.83
C GLY A 70 8.58 -4.27 7.32
N SER A 71 7.59 -4.82 6.63
CA SER A 71 7.67 -5.03 5.18
C SER A 71 6.70 -4.15 4.37
N ILE A 72 7.08 -3.89 3.13
CA ILE A 72 6.22 -3.30 2.08
C ILE A 72 6.28 -4.25 0.89
N TRP A 73 5.14 -4.64 0.34
CA TRP A 73 5.05 -5.62 -0.74
C TRP A 73 5.85 -6.91 -0.46
N GLY A 74 5.82 -7.37 0.80
CA GLY A 74 6.50 -8.60 1.25
C GLY A 74 8.01 -8.47 1.44
N HIS A 75 8.61 -7.31 1.20
CA HIS A 75 10.05 -7.07 1.37
C HIS A 75 10.30 -6.26 2.63
N GLY A 76 10.98 -6.86 3.62
CA GLY A 76 11.43 -6.19 4.84
C GLY A 76 11.52 -7.12 6.05
N ALA A 77 11.49 -6.53 7.23
CA ALA A 77 11.53 -7.23 8.51
C ALA A 77 10.19 -7.91 8.83
N TYR A 78 10.22 -8.87 9.75
CA TYR A 78 9.08 -9.77 10.03
C TYR A 78 8.47 -9.61 11.43
N GLN A 79 8.96 -8.67 12.24
CA GLN A 79 8.43 -8.45 13.60
C GLN A 79 7.20 -7.53 13.59
N ALA A 80 7.30 -6.38 12.93
CA ALA A 80 6.14 -5.58 12.57
C ALA A 80 5.45 -6.18 11.33
N PRO A 81 4.17 -5.86 11.07
CA PRO A 81 3.45 -6.43 9.94
C PRO A 81 3.99 -5.95 8.59
N ASP A 82 3.46 -6.57 7.52
CA ASP A 82 3.52 -5.96 6.20
C ASP A 82 2.53 -4.80 6.14
N TRP A 83 3.03 -3.57 5.98
CA TRP A 83 2.19 -2.39 6.04
C TRP A 83 1.22 -2.29 4.86
N THR A 84 1.57 -2.83 3.69
CA THR A 84 0.65 -2.87 2.55
C THR A 84 -0.52 -3.80 2.86
N ALA A 85 -0.25 -4.98 3.42
CA ALA A 85 -1.29 -5.95 3.76
C ALA A 85 -2.16 -5.48 4.95
N ASP A 86 -1.54 -4.95 6.01
CA ASP A 86 -2.28 -4.47 7.19
C ASP A 86 -3.12 -3.23 6.85
N TRP A 87 -2.58 -2.29 6.04
CA TRP A 87 -3.35 -1.16 5.54
C TRP A 87 -4.55 -1.63 4.71
N LEU A 88 -4.31 -2.50 3.71
CA LEU A 88 -5.37 -3.00 2.85
C LEU A 88 -6.46 -3.69 3.68
N HIS A 89 -6.09 -4.53 4.64
CA HIS A 89 -7.07 -5.22 5.47
C HIS A 89 -7.93 -4.25 6.29
N ARG A 90 -7.30 -3.27 6.95
CA ARG A 90 -8.00 -2.26 7.76
C ARG A 90 -8.90 -1.36 6.92
N GLU A 91 -8.42 -0.90 5.76
CA GLU A 91 -9.22 -0.09 4.84
C GLU A 91 -10.47 -0.85 4.38
N LEU A 92 -10.32 -2.13 4.03
CA LEU A 92 -11.44 -3.00 3.64
C LEU A 92 -12.42 -3.24 4.81
N GLN A 93 -11.92 -3.44 6.03
CA GLN A 93 -12.76 -3.59 7.22
C GLN A 93 -13.54 -2.30 7.53
N SER A 94 -12.88 -1.14 7.53
CA SER A 94 -13.53 0.16 7.70
C SER A 94 -14.58 0.41 6.62
N TRP A 95 -14.29 0.06 5.37
CA TRP A 95 -15.28 0.18 4.29
C TRP A 95 -16.52 -0.70 4.54
N LEU A 96 -16.33 -1.94 4.98
CA LEU A 96 -17.43 -2.87 5.28
C LEU A 96 -18.26 -2.41 6.48
N GLU A 97 -17.62 -1.88 7.51
CA GLU A 97 -18.30 -1.32 8.69
C GLU A 97 -19.16 -0.11 8.30
N LEU A 98 -18.61 0.81 7.51
CA LEU A 98 -19.35 1.95 6.98
C LEU A 98 -20.54 1.51 6.11
N ALA A 99 -20.32 0.55 5.20
CA ALA A 99 -21.38 0.04 4.34
C ALA A 99 -22.50 -0.65 5.14
N ALA A 100 -22.14 -1.45 6.15
CA ALA A 100 -23.09 -2.12 7.02
C ALA A 100 -23.96 -1.12 7.81
N GLN A 101 -23.32 -0.07 8.34
CA GLN A 101 -24.02 0.99 9.05
C GLN A 101 -24.94 1.80 8.13
N GLU A 102 -24.50 2.11 6.90
CA GLU A 102 -25.29 2.87 5.93
C GLU A 102 -26.51 2.09 5.41
N GLU A 103 -26.36 0.81 5.10
CA GLU A 103 -27.42 0.01 4.45
C GLU A 103 -28.35 -0.70 5.44
N TYR A 104 -27.82 -1.11 6.59
CA TYR A 104 -28.56 -1.95 7.54
C TYR A 104 -28.63 -1.35 8.95
N GLY A 105 -27.88 -0.29 9.25
CA GLY A 105 -27.83 0.33 10.58
C GLY A 105 -27.29 -0.61 11.66
N GLN A 106 -26.43 -1.55 11.29
CA GLN A 106 -25.90 -2.61 12.12
C GLN A 106 -24.40 -2.78 11.89
N ASP A 107 -23.71 -3.30 12.91
CA ASP A 107 -22.29 -3.60 12.79
C ASP A 107 -22.05 -4.71 11.73
N TRP A 108 -20.97 -4.61 10.96
CA TRP A 108 -20.62 -5.56 9.89
C TRP A 108 -20.69 -7.03 10.36
N HIS A 109 -20.21 -7.29 11.58
CA HIS A 109 -20.14 -8.63 12.16
C HIS A 109 -21.48 -9.18 12.68
N SER A 110 -22.49 -8.33 12.82
CA SER A 110 -23.85 -8.73 13.24
C SER A 110 -24.78 -9.07 12.07
N LEU A 111 -24.39 -8.73 10.84
CA LEU A 111 -25.16 -8.99 9.64
C LEU A 111 -25.33 -10.49 9.37
N SER A 112 -26.43 -10.85 8.72
CA SER A 112 -26.62 -12.21 8.21
C SER A 112 -25.62 -12.53 7.09
N GLY A 113 -25.31 -13.82 6.88
CA GLY A 113 -24.37 -14.23 5.83
C GLY A 113 -24.78 -13.78 4.41
N GLN A 114 -26.08 -13.61 4.15
CA GLN A 114 -26.55 -13.06 2.87
C GLN A 114 -26.19 -11.57 2.72
N GLN A 115 -26.45 -10.76 3.76
CA GLN A 115 -26.10 -9.33 3.77
C GLN A 115 -24.57 -9.16 3.69
N GLN A 116 -23.82 -10.00 4.41
CA GLN A 116 -22.36 -9.99 4.35
C GLN A 116 -21.84 -10.27 2.94
N ASN A 117 -22.39 -11.29 2.27
CA ASN A 117 -21.98 -11.63 0.91
C ASN A 117 -22.29 -10.51 -0.11
N ALA A 118 -23.40 -9.78 0.07
CA ALA A 118 -23.73 -8.64 -0.77
C ALA A 118 -22.67 -7.53 -0.64
N LEU A 119 -22.39 -7.07 0.58
CA LEU A 119 -21.38 -6.02 0.79
C LEU A 119 -19.97 -6.45 0.38
N GLN A 120 -19.61 -7.73 0.55
CA GLN A 120 -18.33 -8.26 0.05
C GLN A 120 -18.24 -8.26 -1.47
N TYR A 121 -19.36 -8.46 -2.17
CA TYR A 121 -19.41 -8.35 -3.62
C TYR A 121 -19.19 -6.89 -4.06
N ASP A 122 -19.84 -5.95 -3.39
CA ASP A 122 -19.72 -4.52 -3.69
C ASP A 122 -18.30 -4.02 -3.40
N LEU A 123 -17.73 -4.40 -2.25
CA LEU A 123 -16.34 -4.13 -1.88
C LEU A 123 -15.37 -4.60 -2.97
N LYS A 124 -15.52 -5.84 -3.45
CA LYS A 124 -14.66 -6.39 -4.51
C LYS A 124 -14.81 -5.63 -5.82
N THR A 125 -16.04 -5.24 -6.16
CA THR A 125 -16.33 -4.48 -7.37
C THR A 125 -15.66 -3.11 -7.32
N GLU A 126 -15.78 -2.40 -6.20
CA GLU A 126 -15.19 -1.08 -6.03
C GLU A 126 -13.64 -1.12 -6.01
N TYR A 127 -13.04 -2.02 -5.23
CA TYR A 127 -11.57 -2.03 -5.05
C TYR A 127 -10.81 -2.63 -6.24
N ARG A 128 -11.44 -3.52 -7.02
CA ARG A 128 -10.79 -4.14 -8.20
C ARG A 128 -11.07 -3.41 -9.49
N ASN A 129 -12.05 -2.50 -9.53
CA ASN A 129 -12.26 -1.65 -10.67
C ASN A 129 -11.25 -0.48 -10.65
N ASN A 130 -10.45 -0.34 -11.70
CA ASN A 130 -9.46 0.72 -11.78
C ASN A 130 -10.14 2.04 -12.18
N THR A 131 -10.12 3.03 -11.28
CA THR A 131 -10.68 4.37 -11.47
C THR A 131 -9.60 5.43 -11.76
N TYR A 132 -8.39 5.00 -12.12
CA TYR A 132 -7.31 5.87 -12.56
C TYR A 132 -7.49 6.32 -14.01
N GLU A 133 -7.51 7.63 -14.22
CA GLU A 133 -7.56 8.27 -15.52
C GLU A 133 -6.16 8.65 -16.01
N ALA A 134 -5.58 7.84 -16.90
CA ALA A 134 -4.23 8.07 -17.40
C ALA A 134 -4.04 9.41 -18.16
N ALA A 135 -5.11 9.96 -18.75
CA ALA A 135 -5.05 11.23 -19.48
C ALA A 135 -4.86 12.45 -18.56
N THR A 136 -5.33 12.36 -17.31
CA THR A 136 -5.34 13.45 -16.32
C THR A 136 -4.48 13.15 -15.10
N GLY A 137 -3.91 11.95 -15.00
CA GLY A 137 -3.16 11.49 -13.83
C GLY A 137 -4.02 11.38 -12.57
N THR A 138 -5.34 11.31 -12.69
CA THR A 138 -6.27 11.44 -11.57
C THR A 138 -6.85 10.09 -11.16
N LEU A 139 -6.77 9.76 -9.87
CA LEU A 139 -7.46 8.62 -9.27
C LEU A 139 -8.72 9.11 -8.55
N HIS A 140 -9.88 8.58 -8.95
CA HIS A 140 -11.17 8.91 -8.33
C HIS A 140 -11.57 7.84 -7.31
N LEU A 141 -11.86 8.26 -6.07
CA LEU A 141 -12.33 7.38 -5.00
C LEU A 141 -13.77 7.72 -4.61
N SER A 142 -14.53 6.71 -4.17
CA SER A 142 -15.85 6.94 -3.57
C SER A 142 -15.72 7.68 -2.23
N GLU A 143 -16.80 8.35 -1.82
CA GLU A 143 -16.85 8.99 -0.50
C GLU A 143 -16.66 7.97 0.64
N ARG A 144 -17.26 6.78 0.49
CA ARG A 144 -17.15 5.69 1.47
C ARG A 144 -15.70 5.22 1.61
N ARG A 145 -14.98 5.06 0.49
CA ARG A 145 -13.56 4.66 0.51
C ARG A 145 -12.66 5.77 1.03
N ALA A 146 -12.94 7.03 0.71
CA ALA A 146 -12.22 8.16 1.30
C ALA A 146 -12.38 8.20 2.83
N ALA A 147 -13.59 7.95 3.34
CA ALA A 147 -13.83 7.83 4.78
C ALA A 147 -13.11 6.62 5.40
N ALA A 148 -13.09 5.47 4.74
CA ALA A 148 -12.36 4.28 5.20
C ALA A 148 -10.84 4.51 5.25
N ILE A 149 -10.28 5.21 4.25
CA ILE A 149 -8.88 5.65 4.24
C ILE A 149 -8.60 6.58 5.41
N ALA A 150 -9.46 7.56 5.68
CA ALA A 150 -9.27 8.50 6.79
C ALA A 150 -9.26 7.79 8.15
N GLN A 151 -10.16 6.82 8.37
CA GLN A 151 -10.17 6.01 9.59
C GLN A 151 -8.89 5.16 9.74
N THR A 152 -8.41 4.59 8.63
CA THR A 152 -7.19 3.78 8.62
C THR A 152 -5.94 4.65 8.85
N ALA A 153 -5.90 5.84 8.25
CA ALA A 153 -4.83 6.81 8.42
C ALA A 153 -4.70 7.28 9.88
N ASP A 154 -5.83 7.49 10.58
CA ASP A 154 -5.82 7.84 12.00
C ASP A 154 -5.15 6.77 12.87
N TYR A 155 -5.43 5.48 12.61
CA TYR A 155 -4.77 4.38 13.32
C TYR A 155 -3.24 4.45 13.15
N TYR A 156 -2.74 4.63 11.93
CA TYR A 156 -1.30 4.69 11.67
C TYR A 156 -0.66 5.97 12.21
N SER A 157 -1.35 7.11 12.13
CA SER A 157 -0.91 8.36 12.76
C SER A 157 -0.67 8.16 14.26
N ARG A 158 -1.57 7.44 14.93
CA ARG A 158 -1.41 7.07 16.35
C ARG A 158 -0.34 6.01 16.57
N LEU A 159 -0.27 4.97 15.74
CA LEU A 159 0.72 3.88 15.87
C LEU A 159 2.15 4.41 15.80
N PHE A 160 2.44 5.32 14.86
CA PHE A 160 3.77 5.92 14.67
C PHE A 160 4.06 7.11 15.60
N SER A 161 3.13 7.48 16.47
CA SER A 161 3.28 8.50 17.51
C SER A 161 3.65 7.87 18.87
N ASP A 162 3.33 8.57 19.96
CA ASP A 162 3.43 8.16 21.36
C ASP A 162 2.05 7.91 22.01
N ALA A 163 1.00 7.70 21.21
CA ALA A 163 -0.35 7.44 21.69
C ALA A 163 -0.38 6.26 22.69
N PRO A 164 -0.79 6.45 23.96
CA PRO A 164 -0.64 5.46 25.03
C PRO A 164 -1.47 4.19 24.78
N GLU A 165 -2.60 4.30 24.08
CA GLU A 165 -3.47 3.16 23.77
C GLU A 165 -2.81 2.11 22.84
N LEU A 166 -1.75 2.48 22.11
CA LEU A 166 -1.03 1.60 21.19
C LEU A 166 0.38 1.23 21.67
N GLN A 167 0.73 1.53 22.94
CA GLN A 167 2.05 1.20 23.50
C GLN A 167 2.33 -0.31 23.41
N SER A 168 1.38 -1.16 23.86
CA SER A 168 1.54 -2.61 23.80
C SER A 168 1.65 -3.13 22.36
N THR A 169 0.95 -2.51 21.41
CA THR A 169 1.08 -2.81 19.98
C THR A 169 2.48 -2.48 19.48
N ARG A 170 3.03 -1.32 19.83
CA ARG A 170 4.40 -0.93 19.47
C ARG A 170 5.43 -1.89 20.07
N GLU A 171 5.27 -2.29 21.33
CA GLU A 171 6.13 -3.31 21.97
C GLU A 171 6.09 -4.64 21.21
N ASN A 172 4.89 -5.13 20.85
CA ASN A 172 4.73 -6.35 20.08
C ASN A 172 5.34 -6.26 18.66
N TYR A 173 5.35 -5.07 18.06
CA TYR A 173 5.98 -4.80 16.76
C TYR A 173 7.46 -4.43 16.86
N ALA A 174 8.04 -4.44 18.07
CA ALA A 174 9.40 -3.95 18.36
C ALA A 174 9.66 -2.53 17.83
N MET A 175 8.64 -1.68 17.85
CA MET A 175 8.70 -0.27 17.49
C MET A 175 9.11 0.56 18.71
N LYS A 176 9.95 1.57 18.51
CA LYS A 176 10.21 2.55 19.55
C LYS A 176 8.98 3.44 19.77
N GLU A 177 8.82 3.94 20.99
CA GLU A 177 7.89 5.03 21.25
C GLU A 177 8.21 6.24 20.38
N ASN A 178 7.17 6.93 19.90
CA ASN A 178 7.29 8.11 19.05
C ASN A 178 8.15 7.85 17.79
N THR A 179 7.83 6.78 17.06
CA THR A 179 8.63 6.30 15.92
C THR A 179 8.87 7.39 14.86
N LEU A 180 7.83 8.16 14.52
CA LEU A 180 7.89 9.31 13.60
C LEU A 180 7.32 10.56 14.28
N PRO A 181 8.12 11.37 15.01
CA PRO A 181 7.58 12.43 15.87
C PRO A 181 6.78 13.55 15.18
N SER A 182 7.10 13.86 13.92
CA SER A 182 6.43 14.91 13.18
C SER A 182 5.05 14.47 12.69
N ALA A 183 3.99 15.08 13.24
CA ALA A 183 2.61 14.87 12.78
C ALA A 183 2.42 15.21 11.30
N VAL A 184 3.12 16.25 10.81
CA VAL A 184 3.11 16.60 9.38
C VAL A 184 3.61 15.44 8.53
N ARG A 185 4.71 14.79 8.94
CA ARG A 185 5.27 13.64 8.21
C ARG A 185 4.43 12.38 8.34
N ARG A 186 3.68 12.21 9.44
CA ARG A 186 2.72 11.10 9.60
C ARG A 186 1.45 11.29 8.75
N GLY A 187 1.12 12.54 8.40
CA GLY A 187 -0.02 12.87 7.54
C GLY A 187 0.33 12.99 6.05
N ARG A 188 1.55 12.60 5.65
CA ARG A 188 1.94 12.40 4.25
C ARG A 188 1.86 10.92 3.93
#